data_AF-A0A7W2HGL8-F1
#
_entry.id   AF-A0A7W2HGL8-F1
#
_cell.length_a   1.000
_cell.length_b   1.000
_cell.length_c   1.000
_cell.angle_alpha   90.00
_cell.angle_beta   90.00
_cell.angle_gamma   90.00
#
_symmetry.space_group_name_H-M   'P 1'
#
loop_
_entity.id
_entity.type
_entity.pdbx_description
1 polymer ?
#
loop_
_entity_poly.entity_id
_entity_poly.type
_entity_poly.pdbx_seq_one_letter_code
_entity_poly.pdbx_strand_id
1 'polypeptide(L)'
;MAAFRLAPAIADAFPDTLIALVTATGLRGRESWPHTAAAVEELEQQLADGTWHPADETDPRIEAWHTAYRSFGTNPRRIRPSVDALGRRLAKKGALPRINPAVDSYNAVSVRHGLPAGAFDLDSVTGDVVIRHADGTESFTPLGEPDTVENPKPGEIIYADTTGVL
;
A
#
# COMPACT_ATOMS: atom_id res chain seq x y z
N MET A 1 -7.76 15.37 -14.70
CA MET A 1 -7.33 14.70 -13.46
C MET A 1 -8.22 13.48 -13.32
N ALA A 2 -7.64 12.29 -13.20
CA ALA A 2 -8.40 11.06 -12.94
C ALA A 2 -9.23 11.25 -11.67
N ALA A 3 -10.54 10.95 -11.70
CA ALA A 3 -11.27 10.88 -10.45
C ALA A 3 -10.93 9.58 -9.72
N PHE A 4 -10.99 9.61 -8.40
CA PHE A 4 -10.82 8.43 -7.56
C PHE A 4 -12.14 8.10 -6.88
N ARG A 5 -12.56 6.83 -6.92
CA ARG A 5 -13.87 6.42 -6.39
C ARG A 5 -13.79 5.08 -5.67
N LEU A 6 -14.63 4.91 -4.66
CA LEU A 6 -15.01 3.61 -4.14
C LEU A 6 -16.25 3.13 -4.91
N ALA A 7 -16.26 1.88 -5.37
CA ALA A 7 -17.51 1.28 -5.84
C ALA A 7 -18.54 1.26 -4.71
N PRO A 8 -19.86 1.43 -4.99
CA PRO A 8 -20.88 1.50 -3.96
C PRO A 8 -20.85 0.32 -2.97
N ALA A 9 -20.69 -0.90 -3.48
CA ALA A 9 -20.59 -2.09 -2.63
C ALA A 9 -19.39 -2.07 -1.67
N ILE A 10 -18.29 -1.39 -2.02
CA ILE A 10 -17.13 -1.21 -1.13
C ILE A 10 -17.43 -0.14 -0.09
N ALA A 11 -18.00 0.99 -0.49
CA ALA A 11 -18.40 2.04 0.43
C ALA A 11 -19.43 1.55 1.45
N ASP A 12 -20.39 0.73 1.02
CA ASP A 12 -21.41 0.13 1.89
C ASP A 12 -20.80 -0.92 2.84
N ALA A 13 -19.83 -1.71 2.38
CA ALA A 13 -19.16 -2.72 3.20
C ALA A 13 -18.20 -2.12 4.23
N PHE A 14 -17.60 -0.96 3.92
CA PHE A 14 -16.63 -0.28 4.77
C PHE A 14 -16.98 1.21 4.93
N PRO A 15 -18.09 1.53 5.60
CA PRO A 15 -18.63 2.90 5.67
C PRO A 15 -17.69 3.90 6.37
N ASP A 16 -16.80 3.40 7.23
CA ASP A 16 -15.82 4.21 7.96
C ASP A 16 -14.50 4.40 7.18
N THR A 17 -14.43 3.91 5.95
CA THR A 17 -13.21 4.02 5.12
C THR A 17 -12.91 5.47 4.78
N LEU A 18 -11.68 5.89 5.10
CA LEU A 18 -11.13 7.17 4.69
C LEU A 18 -9.93 6.95 3.78
N ILE A 19 -9.93 7.63 2.63
CA ILE A 19 -8.82 7.60 1.68
C ILE A 19 -8.35 9.03 1.46
N ALA A 20 -7.08 9.27 1.79
CA ALA A 20 -6.41 10.52 1.49
C ALA A 20 -5.63 10.36 0.18
N LEU A 21 -5.79 11.33 -0.72
CA LEU A 21 -5.11 11.36 -2.01
C LEU A 21 -4.19 12.57 -2.06
N VAL A 22 -2.96 12.35 -2.52
CA VAL A 22 -1.98 13.41 -2.78
C VAL A 22 -1.54 13.26 -4.23
N THR A 23 -1.72 14.33 -5.01
CA THR A 23 -1.19 14.41 -6.36
C THR A 23 0.07 15.27 -6.35
N ALA A 24 1.16 14.73 -6.86
CA ALA A 24 2.42 15.44 -7.05
C ALA A 24 2.84 15.35 -8.52
N THR A 25 3.35 16.46 -9.06
CA THR A 25 3.76 16.58 -10.46
C THR A 25 5.24 16.95 -10.56
N GLY A 26 5.89 16.59 -11.66
CA GLY A 26 7.30 16.93 -11.88
C GLY A 26 8.27 16.13 -11.00
N LEU A 27 7.81 15.00 -10.44
CA LEU A 27 8.65 14.10 -9.66
C LEU A 27 9.69 13.45 -10.55
N ARG A 28 10.95 13.46 -10.08
CA ARG A 28 12.06 12.76 -10.74
C ARG A 28 12.43 11.53 -9.92
N GLY A 29 11.74 10.42 -10.18
CA GLY A 29 11.84 9.19 -9.39
C GLY A 29 13.19 8.45 -9.48
N ARG A 30 14.12 8.91 -10.33
CA ARG A 30 15.48 8.36 -10.45
C ARG A 30 16.54 9.23 -9.74
N GLU A 31 16.16 10.41 -9.28
CA GLU A 31 17.06 11.31 -8.54
C GLU A 31 16.99 11.04 -7.04
N SER A 32 18.04 11.39 -6.29
CA SER A 32 18.03 11.28 -4.83
C SER A 32 16.99 12.21 -4.21
N TRP A 33 16.21 11.72 -3.24
CA TRP A 33 15.32 12.53 -2.40
C TRP A 33 15.88 12.54 -0.97
N PRO A 34 16.71 13.54 -0.60
CA PRO A 34 17.42 13.53 0.69
C PRO A 34 16.49 13.48 1.91
N HIS A 35 15.32 14.14 1.83
CA HIS A 35 14.33 14.11 2.90
C HIS A 35 13.71 12.72 3.10
N THR A 36 13.53 11.95 2.02
CA THR A 36 13.10 10.55 2.12
C THR A 36 14.16 9.71 2.78
N ALA A 37 15.42 9.83 2.35
CA ALA A 37 16.54 9.08 2.93
C ALA A 37 16.68 9.37 4.43
N ALA A 38 16.67 10.65 4.81
CA ALA A 38 16.74 11.08 6.20
C ALA A 38 15.57 10.56 7.04
N ALA A 39 14.33 10.59 6.51
CA ALA A 39 13.17 10.08 7.24
C ALA A 39 13.23 8.57 7.48
N VAL A 40 13.77 7.81 6.52
CA VAL A 40 13.96 6.36 6.67
C VAL A 40 15.08 6.06 7.68
N GLU A 41 16.21 6.75 7.59
CA GLU A 41 17.32 6.62 8.55
C GLU A 41 16.87 6.99 9.98
N GLU A 42 16.08 8.06 10.13
CA GLU A 42 15.50 8.46 11.41
C GLU A 42 14.64 7.34 12.02
N LEU A 43 13.77 6.69 11.23
CA LEU A 43 12.94 5.59 11.70
C LEU A 43 13.76 4.38 12.13
N GLU A 44 14.81 4.05 11.36
CA GLU A 44 15.72 2.93 11.67
C GLU A 44 16.53 3.21 12.94
N GLN A 45 17.00 4.45 13.12
CA GLN A 45 17.70 4.88 14.33
C GLN A 45 16.77 4.87 15.55
N GLN A 46 15.55 5.39 15.43
CA GLN A 46 14.57 5.38 16.52
C GLN A 46 14.23 3.96 16.99
N LEU A 47 14.16 3.01 16.05
CA LEU A 47 14.00 1.59 16.35
C LEU A 47 15.24 1.02 17.07
N ALA A 48 16.44 1.30 16.56
CA ALA A 48 17.69 0.82 17.14
C ALA A 48 17.88 1.31 18.59
N ASP A 49 17.49 2.56 18.85
CA ASP A 49 17.55 3.18 20.17
C ASP A 49 16.35 2.80 21.07
N GLY A 50 15.36 2.07 20.54
CA GLY A 50 14.16 1.64 21.26
C GLY A 50 13.18 2.78 21.61
N THR A 51 13.38 3.96 21.04
CA THR A 51 12.51 5.15 21.27
C THR A 51 11.18 5.05 20.54
N TRP A 52 11.10 4.19 19.53
CA TRP A 52 9.90 3.94 18.75
C TRP A 52 9.90 2.50 18.22
N HIS A 53 8.71 1.92 18.05
CA HIS A 53 8.53 0.59 17.47
C HIS A 53 7.37 0.63 16.44
N PRO A 54 7.46 -0.13 15.35
CA PRO A 54 6.35 -0.26 14.40
C PRO A 54 5.14 -0.92 15.08
N ALA A 55 3.95 -0.58 14.58
CA ALA A 55 2.72 -1.27 14.97
C ALA A 55 2.84 -2.78 14.68
N ASP A 56 2.42 -3.61 15.64
CA ASP A 56 2.43 -5.07 15.52
C ASP A 56 1.01 -5.65 15.43
N GLU A 57 0.88 -6.97 15.42
CA GLU A 57 -0.43 -7.66 15.33
C GLU A 57 -1.38 -7.36 16.52
N THR A 58 -0.88 -6.76 17.61
CA THR A 58 -1.72 -6.34 18.75
C THR A 58 -2.23 -4.90 18.61
N ASP A 59 -1.70 -4.14 17.66
CA ASP A 59 -2.12 -2.77 17.40
C ASP A 59 -3.49 -2.74 16.69
N PRO A 60 -4.48 -1.97 17.20
CA PRO A 60 -5.81 -1.88 16.58
C PRO A 60 -5.79 -1.47 15.11
N ARG A 61 -4.80 -0.68 14.67
CA ARG A 61 -4.65 -0.26 13.28
C ARG A 61 -4.33 -1.44 12.37
N ILE A 62 -3.48 -2.36 12.82
CA ILE A 62 -3.13 -3.57 12.06
C ILE A 62 -4.30 -4.55 12.07
N GLU A 63 -4.96 -4.71 13.22
CA GLU A 63 -6.11 -5.61 13.35
C GLU A 63 -7.32 -5.17 12.51
N ALA A 64 -7.50 -3.86 12.31
CA ALA A 64 -8.52 -3.33 11.39
C ALA A 64 -8.30 -3.84 9.95
N TRP A 65 -7.06 -3.81 9.46
CA TRP A 65 -6.72 -4.33 8.13
C TRP A 65 -6.81 -5.85 8.04
N HIS A 66 -6.44 -6.56 9.11
CA HIS A 66 -6.63 -8.02 9.17
C HIS A 66 -8.12 -8.38 9.11
N THR A 67 -8.97 -7.61 9.79
CA THR A 67 -10.42 -7.79 9.76
C THR A 67 -10.99 -7.51 8.38
N ALA A 68 -10.57 -6.43 7.72
CA ALA A 68 -10.96 -6.15 6.35
C ALA A 68 -10.56 -7.30 5.41
N TYR A 69 -9.31 -7.76 5.45
CA TYR A 69 -8.83 -8.87 4.61
C TYR A 69 -9.68 -10.13 4.80
N ARG A 70 -10.02 -10.48 6.05
CA ARG A 70 -10.89 -11.62 6.34
C ARG A 70 -12.30 -11.44 5.79
N SER A 71 -12.85 -10.23 5.79
CA SER A 71 -14.23 -9.99 5.33
C SER A 71 -14.40 -10.19 3.82
N PHE A 72 -13.34 -10.02 3.03
CA PHE A 72 -13.33 -10.35 1.59
C PHE A 72 -12.58 -11.64 1.25
N GLY A 73 -12.39 -12.54 2.23
CA GLY A 73 -11.91 -13.91 1.99
C GLY A 73 -10.39 -14.07 1.91
N THR A 74 -9.62 -13.01 2.15
CA THR A 74 -8.16 -13.07 2.19
C THR A 74 -7.67 -13.42 3.59
N ASN A 75 -6.80 -14.43 3.71
CA ASN A 75 -6.17 -14.74 4.99
C ASN A 75 -5.00 -13.77 5.25
N PRO A 76 -5.12 -12.82 6.21
CA PRO A 76 -4.12 -11.78 6.42
C PRO A 76 -2.78 -12.31 6.94
N ARG A 77 -2.72 -13.54 7.46
CA ARG A 77 -1.45 -14.16 7.87
C ARG A 77 -0.68 -14.76 6.70
N ARG A 78 -1.38 -15.10 5.60
CA ARG A 78 -0.78 -15.63 4.37
C ARG A 78 -0.48 -14.50 3.39
N ILE A 79 -1.42 -13.56 3.21
CA ILE A 79 -1.27 -12.36 2.38
C ILE A 79 -1.43 -11.17 3.31
N ARG A 80 -0.30 -10.64 3.80
CA ARG A 80 -0.30 -9.57 4.80
C ARG A 80 -0.62 -8.22 4.17
N PRO A 81 -1.39 -7.35 4.86
CA PRO A 81 -1.42 -5.93 4.54
C PRO A 81 -0.01 -5.36 4.51
N SER A 82 0.28 -4.45 3.57
CA SER A 82 1.63 -3.90 3.36
C SER A 82 2.23 -3.30 4.62
N VAL A 83 1.42 -2.58 5.41
CA VAL A 83 1.85 -1.95 6.67
C VAL A 83 2.32 -2.95 7.71
N ASP A 84 1.65 -4.11 7.84
CA ASP A 84 2.06 -5.21 8.73
C ASP A 84 3.35 -5.86 8.22
N ALA A 85 3.38 -6.21 6.92
CA ALA A 85 4.56 -6.82 6.31
C ALA A 85 5.82 -5.94 6.45
N LEU A 86 5.69 -4.63 6.23
CA LEU A 86 6.78 -3.67 6.36
C LEU A 86 7.19 -3.46 7.82
N GLY A 87 6.23 -3.28 8.74
CA GLY A 87 6.52 -3.13 10.17
C GLY A 87 7.26 -4.34 10.74
N ARG A 88 6.80 -5.55 10.41
CA ARG A 88 7.48 -6.80 10.79
C ARG A 88 8.87 -6.92 10.18
N ARG A 89 9.05 -6.53 8.91
CA ARG A 89 10.36 -6.54 8.25
C ARG A 89 11.33 -5.58 8.95
N LEU A 90 10.87 -4.37 9.28
CA LEU A 90 11.65 -3.38 10.00
C LEU A 90 12.05 -3.90 11.38
N ALA A 91 11.11 -4.39 12.17
CA ALA A 91 11.38 -4.96 13.49
C ALA A 91 12.38 -6.14 13.44
N LYS A 92 12.32 -6.98 12.40
CA LYS A 92 13.20 -8.16 12.26
C LYS A 92 14.59 -7.81 11.73
N LYS A 93 14.68 -6.91 10.74
CA LYS A 93 15.92 -6.64 10.00
C LYS A 93 16.63 -5.36 10.46
N GLY A 94 15.96 -4.51 11.23
CA GLY A 94 16.44 -3.18 11.59
C GLY A 94 16.41 -2.18 10.43
N ALA A 95 15.89 -2.57 9.26
CA ALA A 95 15.90 -1.73 8.07
C ALA A 95 14.70 -1.98 7.13
N LEU A 96 14.23 -0.90 6.51
CA LEU A 96 13.23 -0.93 5.43
C LEU A 96 13.87 -1.33 4.08
N PRO A 97 13.10 -1.92 3.15
CA PRO A 97 13.57 -2.05 1.77
C PRO A 97 13.93 -0.69 1.18
N ARG A 98 14.94 -0.65 0.32
CA ARG A 98 15.26 0.48 -0.54
C ARG A 98 14.89 0.09 -1.97
N ILE A 99 13.87 0.72 -2.54
CA ILE A 99 13.30 0.36 -3.84
C ILE A 99 13.53 1.50 -4.82
N ASN A 100 12.88 2.64 -4.54
CA ASN A 100 13.12 3.91 -5.21
C ASN A 100 12.60 5.04 -4.30
N PRO A 101 13.02 6.29 -4.50
CA PRO A 101 12.66 7.41 -3.63
C PRO A 101 11.14 7.61 -3.41
N ALA A 102 10.32 7.37 -4.43
CA ALA A 102 8.87 7.48 -4.30
C ALA A 102 8.30 6.36 -3.41
N VAL A 103 8.70 5.12 -3.68
CA VAL A 103 8.29 3.94 -2.91
C VAL A 103 8.76 4.01 -1.46
N ASP A 104 10.01 4.41 -1.27
CA ASP A 104 10.62 4.53 0.05
C ASP A 104 9.92 5.62 0.87
N SER A 105 9.45 6.69 0.23
CA SER A 105 8.72 7.78 0.91
C SER A 105 7.39 7.33 1.50
N TYR A 106 6.54 6.65 0.73
CA TYR A 106 5.25 6.20 1.25
C TYR A 106 5.41 4.99 2.19
N ASN A 107 6.46 4.18 2.03
CA ASN A 107 6.75 3.08 2.96
C ASN A 107 7.18 3.62 4.34
N ALA A 108 8.00 4.68 4.38
CA ALA A 108 8.37 5.36 5.61
C ALA A 108 7.13 5.92 6.33
N VAL A 109 6.27 6.63 5.60
CA VAL A 109 4.98 7.12 6.14
C VAL A 109 4.12 5.97 6.63
N SER A 110 4.04 4.89 5.84
CA SER A 110 3.14 3.77 6.16
C SER A 110 3.49 3.14 7.50
N VAL A 111 4.77 2.87 7.69
CA VAL A 111 5.29 2.20 8.89
C VAL A 111 5.28 3.14 10.09
N ARG A 112 5.65 4.41 9.92
CA ARG A 112 5.63 5.42 10.99
C ARG A 112 4.24 5.60 11.59
N HIS A 113 3.20 5.57 10.75
CA HIS A 113 1.84 5.91 11.15
C HIS A 113 0.90 4.69 11.27
N GLY A 114 1.34 3.49 10.88
CA GLY A 114 0.48 2.31 10.90
C GLY A 114 -0.67 2.42 9.89
N LEU A 115 -0.44 3.09 8.75
CA LEU A 115 -1.43 3.36 7.70
C LEU A 115 -0.88 2.89 6.36
N PRO A 116 -1.50 1.95 5.62
CA PRO A 116 -0.98 1.56 4.33
C PRO A 116 -1.08 2.73 3.33
N ALA A 117 0.00 2.97 2.60
CA ALA A 117 0.06 3.91 1.51
C ALA A 117 0.69 3.25 0.28
N GLY A 118 0.37 3.81 -0.88
CA GLY A 118 0.92 3.43 -2.17
C GLY A 118 0.80 4.60 -3.14
N ALA A 119 1.36 4.45 -4.34
CA ALA A 119 1.32 5.47 -5.37
C ALA A 119 1.20 4.82 -6.75
N PHE A 120 0.50 5.52 -7.64
CA PHE A 120 0.39 5.16 -9.06
C PHE A 120 1.03 6.27 -9.91
N ASP A 121 1.66 5.88 -11.00
CA ASP A 121 2.10 6.83 -12.02
C ASP A 121 0.88 7.31 -12.82
N LEU A 122 0.46 8.55 -12.58
CA LEU A 122 -0.74 9.12 -13.20
C LEU A 122 -0.61 9.28 -14.72
N ASP A 123 0.60 9.32 -15.28
CA ASP A 123 0.80 9.33 -16.73
C ASP A 123 0.51 7.94 -17.35
N SER A 124 0.50 6.89 -16.53
CA SER A 124 0.17 5.52 -16.92
C SER A 124 -1.28 5.12 -16.59
N VAL A 125 -2.03 5.97 -15.87
CA VAL A 125 -3.44 5.70 -15.52
C VAL A 125 -4.37 6.17 -16.63
N THR A 126 -5.29 5.30 -17.05
CA THR A 126 -6.30 5.62 -18.06
C THR A 126 -7.68 5.76 -17.45
N GLY A 127 -8.24 6.97 -17.48
CA GLY A 127 -9.59 7.25 -16.98
C GLY A 127 -9.64 7.49 -15.48
N ASP A 128 -10.68 6.97 -14.82
CA ASP A 128 -10.88 7.07 -13.36
C ASP A 128 -10.25 5.86 -12.65
N VAL A 129 -9.75 6.06 -11.43
CA VAL A 129 -9.31 4.98 -10.53
C VAL A 129 -10.47 4.57 -9.63
N VAL A 130 -10.77 3.28 -9.59
CA VAL A 130 -11.86 2.72 -8.80
C VAL A 130 -11.35 1.59 -7.92
N ILE A 131 -11.65 1.65 -6.62
CA ILE A 131 -11.56 0.48 -5.76
C ILE A 131 -12.85 -0.31 -5.88
N ARG A 132 -12.75 -1.57 -6.32
CA ARG A 132 -13.89 -2.46 -6.54
C ARG A 132 -13.53 -3.91 -6.22
N HIS A 133 -14.55 -4.76 -6.13
CA HIS A 133 -14.34 -6.20 -6.15
C HIS A 133 -13.86 -6.64 -7.55
N ALA A 134 -12.93 -7.58 -7.57
CA ALA A 134 -12.53 -8.33 -8.75
C ALA A 134 -13.65 -9.29 -9.17
N ASP A 135 -13.83 -9.46 -10.48
CA ASP A 135 -14.74 -10.45 -11.05
C ASP A 135 -14.04 -11.79 -11.38
N GLY A 136 -12.71 -11.80 -11.34
CA GLY A 136 -11.85 -12.96 -11.59
C GLY A 136 -11.39 -13.12 -13.03
N THR A 137 -11.84 -12.24 -13.93
CA THR A 137 -11.37 -12.20 -15.32
C THR A 137 -10.19 -11.27 -15.49
N GLU A 138 -9.90 -10.46 -14.49
CA GLU A 138 -8.80 -9.50 -14.54
C GLU A 138 -7.43 -10.18 -14.51
N SER A 139 -6.46 -9.54 -15.15
CA SER A 139 -5.05 -9.89 -15.09
C SER A 139 -4.25 -8.70 -14.55
N PHE A 140 -3.23 -9.00 -13.76
CA PHE A 140 -2.37 -8.04 -13.10
C PHE A 140 -0.92 -8.52 -13.15
N THR A 141 0.03 -7.60 -13.34
CA THR A 141 1.46 -7.89 -13.25
C THR A 141 2.01 -7.25 -11.97
N PRO A 142 2.47 -8.04 -10.99
CA PRO A 142 3.00 -7.50 -9.75
C PRO A 142 4.20 -6.56 -9.96
N LEU A 143 4.24 -5.51 -9.15
CA LEU A 143 5.34 -4.54 -9.19
C LEU A 143 6.67 -5.24 -8.89
N GLY A 144 7.60 -5.17 -9.85
CA GLY A 144 8.92 -5.81 -9.74
C GLY A 144 8.98 -7.24 -10.28
N GLU A 145 7.88 -7.77 -10.79
CA GLU A 145 7.77 -9.14 -11.34
C GLU A 145 7.19 -9.10 -12.77
N PRO A 146 7.88 -8.49 -13.75
CA PRO A 146 7.34 -8.23 -15.09
C PRO A 146 6.96 -9.49 -15.87
N ASP A 147 7.55 -10.63 -15.54
CA ASP A 147 7.28 -11.93 -16.16
C ASP A 147 6.17 -12.72 -15.45
N THR A 148 5.52 -12.12 -14.45
CA THR A 148 4.45 -12.74 -13.67
C THR A 148 3.12 -12.11 -13.99
N VAL A 149 2.11 -12.96 -14.17
CA VAL A 149 0.71 -12.56 -14.31
C VAL A 149 -0.05 -13.26 -13.21
N GLU A 150 -0.77 -12.46 -12.44
CA GLU A 150 -1.71 -12.92 -11.43
C GLU A 150 -3.13 -12.59 -11.86
N ASN A 151 -4.08 -13.39 -11.38
CA ASN A 151 -5.51 -13.15 -11.55
C ASN A 151 -6.10 -13.01 -10.15
N PRO A 152 -6.55 -11.80 -9.77
CA PRO A 152 -7.29 -11.61 -8.54
C PRO A 152 -8.50 -12.55 -8.51
N LYS A 153 -8.79 -13.13 -7.35
CA LYS A 153 -9.94 -14.02 -7.22
C LYS A 153 -11.24 -13.21 -7.19
N PRO A 154 -12.36 -13.78 -7.68
CA PRO A 154 -13.66 -13.15 -7.52
C PRO A 154 -13.91 -12.73 -6.07
N GLY A 155 -14.23 -11.46 -5.85
CA GLY A 155 -14.47 -10.89 -4.53
C GLY A 155 -13.24 -10.32 -3.81
N GLU A 156 -12.02 -10.47 -4.34
CA GLU A 156 -10.88 -9.71 -3.83
C GLU A 156 -11.04 -8.22 -4.14
N ILE A 157 -10.52 -7.34 -3.29
CA ILE A 157 -10.60 -5.89 -3.49
C ILE A 157 -9.37 -5.42 -4.25
N ILE A 158 -9.59 -4.73 -5.38
CA ILE A 158 -8.54 -4.27 -6.29
C ILE A 158 -8.65 -2.77 -6.56
N TYR A 159 -7.51 -2.17 -6.91
CA TYR A 159 -7.47 -0.90 -7.63
C TYR A 159 -7.57 -1.21 -9.12
N ALA A 160 -8.47 -0.53 -9.83
CA ALA A 160 -8.61 -0.67 -11.27
C ALA A 160 -8.79 0.68 -11.94
N ASP A 161 -8.29 0.80 -13.16
CA ASP A 161 -8.64 1.87 -14.08
C ASP A 161 -9.52 1.34 -15.23
N THR A 162 -9.66 2.09 -16.32
CA THR A 162 -10.47 1.67 -17.46
C THR A 162 -9.84 0.55 -18.30
N THR A 163 -8.55 0.27 -18.11
CA THR A 163 -7.78 -0.73 -18.86
C THR A 163 -7.56 -2.02 -18.08
N GLY A 164 -7.54 -1.97 -16.75
CA GLY A 164 -7.35 -3.17 -15.93
C GLY A 164 -7.02 -2.87 -14.47
N VAL A 165 -6.38 -3.83 -13.83
CA VAL A 165 -5.87 -3.73 -12.45
C VAL A 165 -4.59 -2.89 -12.45
N LEU A 166 -4.46 -2.02 -11.45
CA LEU A 166 -3.27 -1.19 -11.23
C LEU A 166 -2.27 -1.82 -10.26
#